data_AF-A0A3N5FZW2-F1
#
_entry.id   AF-A0A3N5FZW2-F1
#
_cell.length_a   1.000
_cell.length_b   1.000
_cell.length_c   1.000
_cell.angle_alpha   90.00
_cell.angle_beta   90.00
_cell.angle_gamma   90.00
#
_symmetry.space_group_name_H-M   'P 1'
#
loop_
_entity.id
_entity.type
_entity.pdbx_description
1 polymer ?
#
loop_
_entity_poly.entity_id
_entity_poly.type
_entity_poly.pdbx_seq_one_letter_code
_entity_poly.pdbx_strand_id
1 'polypeptide(L)'
;MNGIHLLLCPEVCGTALYSTLVVIITLVNPISTSGEHMLSTTIFTSPQREAGISGGRAGWRGNPPPTLSREVFEWLKPKMIADPMCGSGTTGDVARQMGIACWSGDLHSGFNLLTGEIPTPADLVWVHPPYWDIVVYSGQVWGKEAHPDDLSRCPDYATFVQRLDQAHYNAYQAVQAGGHLAVLVGDVKRKGLLYPIMRDMRWYGEPVQVVIKLQHNVQSANKAYNSNFVSIAHEYLVVTRKPKQFANAWLVSVRLAQTRELDQRGLEQQGWRSIVWTALSALGGQGELQAIYRQANSHARVKLAETKGTDWQAIIRRVLQESCTPVERGLWALSN
;
A
#
# COMPACT_ATOMS: atom_id res chain seq x y z
N MET A 1 -19.28 -27.23 -16.16
CA MET A 1 -18.33 -28.35 -16.11
C MET A 1 -16.94 -27.75 -16.09
N ASN A 2 -16.20 -27.91 -14.98
CA ASN A 2 -14.89 -27.31 -14.82
C ASN A 2 -13.83 -28.20 -15.49
N GLY A 3 -13.14 -27.66 -16.50
CA GLY A 3 -12.02 -28.32 -17.15
C GLY A 3 -10.72 -27.99 -16.43
N ILE A 4 -10.03 -29.00 -15.91
CA ILE A 4 -8.66 -28.87 -15.42
C ILE A 4 -7.74 -29.03 -16.63
N HIS A 5 -7.06 -27.96 -17.05
CA HIS A 5 -5.99 -28.07 -18.04
C HIS A 5 -4.66 -28.26 -17.33
N LEU A 6 -4.16 -29.50 -17.35
CA LEU A 6 -2.79 -29.84 -16.97
C LEU A 6 -1.86 -29.56 -18.15
N LEU A 7 -1.01 -28.53 -18.02
CA LEU A 7 0.12 -28.31 -18.92
C LEU A 7 1.35 -28.99 -18.34
N LEU A 8 1.74 -30.12 -18.94
CA LEU A 8 3.02 -30.77 -18.68
C LEU A 8 4.00 -30.34 -19.78
N CYS A 9 5.04 -29.57 -19.43
CA CYS A 9 6.17 -29.33 -20.31
C CYS A 9 7.21 -30.46 -20.11
N PRO A 10 7.59 -31.21 -21.15
CA PRO A 10 8.75 -32.09 -21.07
C PRO A 10 10.00 -31.35 -21.55
N GLU A 11 10.97 -31.13 -20.66
CA GLU A 11 12.36 -30.93 -21.07
C GLU A 11 13.21 -32.12 -20.62
N VAL A 12 13.99 -32.60 -21.58
CA VAL A 12 14.92 -33.72 -21.45
C VAL A 12 16.24 -33.17 -20.91
N CYS A 13 16.68 -33.70 -19.76
CA CYS A 13 18.00 -34.29 -19.52
C CYS A 13 18.53 -34.00 -18.11
N GLY A 14 18.79 -35.07 -17.34
CA GLY A 14 19.87 -35.13 -16.34
C GLY A 14 19.63 -34.52 -14.96
N THR A 15 19.48 -35.41 -13.97
CA THR A 15 19.68 -35.22 -12.52
C THR A 15 18.57 -34.57 -11.67
N ALA A 16 17.98 -35.42 -10.82
CA ALA A 16 17.19 -35.18 -9.60
C ALA A 16 16.20 -33.99 -9.58
N LEU A 17 14.92 -34.28 -9.86
CA LEU A 17 13.81 -33.32 -9.74
C LEU A 17 13.06 -33.52 -8.42
N TYR A 18 13.09 -32.51 -7.54
CA TYR A 18 11.94 -32.21 -6.67
C TYR A 18 10.94 -31.41 -7.52
N SER A 19 9.83 -32.03 -7.91
CA SER A 19 8.76 -31.33 -8.62
C SER A 19 7.99 -30.42 -7.66
N THR A 20 8.26 -29.12 -7.66
CA THR A 20 7.36 -28.14 -7.03
C THR A 20 6.14 -27.96 -7.92
N LEU A 21 5.00 -28.50 -7.49
CA LEU A 21 3.72 -28.35 -8.16
C LEU A 21 3.21 -26.92 -7.97
N VAL A 22 3.35 -26.06 -8.97
CA VAL A 22 2.72 -24.72 -8.98
C VAL A 22 1.33 -24.87 -9.58
N VAL A 23 0.31 -24.94 -8.72
CA VAL A 23 -1.09 -24.94 -9.16
C VAL A 23 -1.53 -23.49 -9.32
N ILE A 24 -1.56 -22.99 -10.55
CA ILE A 24 -2.20 -21.71 -10.87
C ILE A 24 -3.69 -21.99 -11.06
N ILE A 25 -4.50 -21.70 -10.03
CA ILE A 25 -5.96 -21.74 -10.16
C ILE A 25 -6.43 -20.40 -10.71
N THR A 26 -6.75 -20.34 -11.99
CA THR A 26 -7.46 -19.20 -12.58
C THR A 26 -8.96 -19.39 -12.33
N LEU A 27 -9.49 -18.81 -11.25
CA LEU A 27 -10.94 -18.74 -11.04
C LEU A 27 -11.49 -17.55 -11.83
N VAL A 28 -11.99 -17.81 -13.05
CA VAL A 28 -12.86 -16.86 -13.75
C VAL A 28 -14.29 -17.16 -13.30
N ASN A 29 -14.81 -16.37 -12.36
CA ASN A 29 -16.23 -16.44 -12.02
C ASN A 29 -17.04 -15.70 -13.10
N PRO A 30 -18.10 -16.32 -13.68
CA PRO A 30 -19.03 -15.58 -14.51
C PRO A 30 -19.77 -14.55 -13.65
N ILE A 31 -19.92 -13.34 -14.20
CA ILE A 31 -20.70 -12.25 -13.58
C ILE A 31 -22.14 -12.75 -13.42
N SER A 32 -22.57 -12.92 -12.17
CA SER A 32 -23.95 -13.27 -11.81
C SER A 32 -24.90 -12.16 -12.26
N THR A 33 -25.94 -12.53 -13.01
CA THR A 33 -27.03 -11.65 -13.47
C THR A 33 -28.25 -11.69 -12.55
N SER A 34 -28.11 -12.10 -11.29
CA SER A 34 -29.19 -12.11 -10.32
C SER A 34 -28.82 -11.33 -9.06
N GLY A 35 -29.35 -10.10 -8.95
CA GLY A 35 -29.91 -9.45 -7.74
C GLY A 35 -29.16 -9.41 -6.40
N GLU A 36 -28.00 -10.03 -6.23
CA GLU A 36 -27.20 -10.03 -5.00
C GLU A 36 -25.81 -9.49 -5.35
N HIS A 37 -25.61 -8.19 -5.17
CA HIS A 37 -24.33 -7.53 -5.38
C HIS A 37 -23.40 -7.78 -4.19
N MET A 38 -22.87 -9.00 -4.07
CA MET A 38 -21.79 -9.31 -3.15
C MET A 38 -20.44 -8.96 -3.80
N LEU A 39 -19.47 -8.48 -3.01
CA LEU A 39 -18.06 -8.32 -3.40
C LEU A 39 -17.53 -9.65 -3.95
N SER A 40 -17.61 -9.83 -5.27
CA SER A 40 -17.27 -11.07 -5.98
C SER A 40 -15.89 -11.00 -6.63
N THR A 41 -15.31 -9.80 -6.70
CA THR A 41 -13.97 -9.54 -7.22
C THR A 41 -13.24 -8.56 -6.31
N THR A 42 -11.94 -8.41 -6.53
CA THR A 42 -11.10 -7.45 -5.81
C THR A 42 -11.25 -6.02 -6.33
N ILE A 43 -12.09 -5.78 -7.33
CA ILE A 43 -12.37 -4.45 -7.87
C ILE A 43 -13.81 -4.09 -7.52
N PHE A 44 -13.96 -2.99 -6.80
CA PHE A 44 -15.25 -2.39 -6.48
C PHE A 44 -15.48 -1.14 -7.32
N THR A 45 -16.69 -1.00 -7.87
CA THR A 45 -17.08 0.17 -8.65
C THR A 45 -18.52 0.55 -8.33
N SER A 46 -18.75 1.85 -8.12
CA SER A 46 -20.08 2.40 -7.90
C SER A 46 -20.18 3.78 -8.54
N PRO A 47 -20.52 3.84 -9.84
CA PRO A 47 -20.64 5.12 -10.57
C PRO A 47 -21.75 6.02 -10.01
N GLN A 48 -22.84 5.41 -9.55
CA GLN A 48 -23.92 6.08 -8.83
C GLN A 48 -23.69 5.89 -7.33
N ARG A 49 -23.40 6.96 -6.60
CA ARG A 49 -23.06 6.91 -5.16
C ARG A 49 -24.05 6.06 -4.35
N GLU A 50 -25.34 6.36 -4.51
CA GLU A 50 -26.40 5.81 -3.66
C GLU A 50 -26.99 4.52 -4.25
N ALA A 51 -27.14 4.40 -5.58
CA ALA A 51 -27.64 3.18 -6.26
C ALA A 51 -28.78 2.44 -5.52
N GLY A 52 -29.76 3.19 -4.99
CA GLY A 52 -30.90 2.65 -4.24
C GLY A 52 -30.71 2.54 -2.71
N ILE A 53 -29.58 3.02 -2.17
CA ILE A 53 -29.18 2.93 -0.77
C ILE A 53 -28.69 4.32 -0.32
N SER A 54 -29.34 4.90 0.68
CA SER A 54 -28.90 6.16 1.28
C SER A 54 -27.77 5.93 2.29
N GLY A 55 -26.90 6.91 2.48
CA GLY A 55 -25.92 6.87 3.58
C GLY A 55 -24.99 8.08 3.60
N GLY A 56 -24.92 8.71 4.78
CA GLY A 56 -24.16 9.92 4.99
C GLY A 56 -24.64 11.10 4.13
N ARG A 57 -23.99 12.25 4.27
CA ARG A 57 -24.29 13.45 3.48
C ARG A 57 -23.42 13.51 2.24
N ALA A 58 -24.00 13.55 1.04
CA ALA A 58 -23.22 13.62 -0.21
C ALA A 58 -22.25 14.83 -0.27
N GLY A 59 -22.59 15.95 0.38
CA GLY A 59 -21.74 17.14 0.48
C GLY A 59 -20.59 17.04 1.49
N TRP A 60 -20.57 16.02 2.35
CA TRP A 60 -19.44 15.80 3.25
C TRP A 60 -18.24 15.29 2.47
N ARG A 61 -17.11 16.00 2.55
CA ARG A 61 -15.92 15.67 1.77
C ARG A 61 -15.39 14.30 2.15
N GLY A 62 -14.96 13.54 1.15
CA GLY A 62 -14.31 12.25 1.33
C GLY A 62 -15.23 11.09 1.70
N ASN A 63 -16.56 11.25 1.74
CA ASN A 63 -17.44 10.12 2.06
C ASN A 63 -17.33 8.97 1.02
N PRO A 64 -17.23 7.70 1.46
CA PRO A 64 -17.34 6.56 0.56
C PRO A 64 -18.79 6.40 0.08
N PRO A 65 -19.04 5.70 -1.05
CA PRO A 65 -20.39 5.35 -1.45
C PRO A 65 -20.97 4.31 -0.47
N PRO A 66 -22.23 4.46 -0.01
CA PRO A 66 -22.88 3.50 0.90
C PRO A 66 -22.92 2.06 0.34
N THR A 67 -22.91 1.90 -0.98
CA THR A 67 -22.85 0.58 -1.62
C THR A 67 -21.59 -0.19 -1.22
N LEU A 68 -20.43 0.46 -1.07
CA LEU A 68 -19.20 -0.21 -0.61
C LEU A 68 -19.40 -0.84 0.77
N SER A 69 -19.94 -0.07 1.71
CA SER A 69 -20.21 -0.56 3.07
C SER A 69 -21.18 -1.73 3.03
N ARG A 70 -22.24 -1.67 2.20
CA ARG A 70 -23.18 -2.77 2.04
C ARG A 70 -22.50 -4.05 1.56
N GLU A 71 -21.73 -4.00 0.47
CA GLU A 71 -21.10 -5.21 -0.07
C GLU A 71 -20.11 -5.83 0.92
N VAL A 72 -19.39 -4.99 1.70
CA VAL A 72 -18.50 -5.47 2.77
C VAL A 72 -19.29 -6.10 3.91
N PHE A 73 -20.44 -5.56 4.29
CA PHE A 73 -21.28 -6.13 5.34
C PHE A 73 -21.92 -7.45 4.90
N GLU A 74 -22.33 -7.57 3.63
CA GLU A 74 -22.83 -8.82 3.04
C GLU A 74 -21.73 -9.89 2.98
N TRP A 75 -20.50 -9.48 2.68
CA TRP A 75 -19.34 -10.36 2.65
C TRP A 75 -18.92 -10.83 4.06
N LEU A 76 -18.70 -9.90 5.00
CA LEU A 76 -18.15 -10.21 6.33
C LEU A 76 -19.22 -10.61 7.36
N LYS A 77 -20.50 -10.28 7.10
CA LYS A 77 -21.66 -10.56 7.95
C LYS A 77 -21.45 -10.16 9.43
N PRO A 78 -21.00 -8.92 9.72
CA PRO A 78 -20.79 -8.48 11.11
C PRO A 78 -22.13 -8.36 11.84
N LYS A 79 -22.12 -8.63 13.15
CA LYS A 79 -23.27 -8.36 14.04
C LYS A 79 -23.10 -7.03 14.76
N MET A 80 -21.85 -6.62 15.01
CA MET A 80 -21.47 -5.34 15.59
C MET A 80 -20.40 -4.65 14.74
N ILE A 81 -20.65 -3.38 14.39
CA ILE A 81 -19.73 -2.50 13.67
C ILE A 81 -19.28 -1.36 14.59
N ALA A 82 -18.01 -0.99 14.53
CA ALA A 82 -17.51 0.26 15.10
C ALA A 82 -16.90 1.13 14.00
N ASP A 83 -17.34 2.39 13.89
CA ASP A 83 -16.77 3.39 12.98
C ASP A 83 -16.24 4.60 13.77
N PRO A 84 -14.94 4.61 14.13
CA PRO A 84 -14.30 5.70 14.87
C PRO A 84 -13.90 6.91 14.00
N MET A 85 -14.26 6.92 12.71
CA MET A 85 -13.98 8.02 11.78
C MET A 85 -15.19 8.26 10.85
N CYS A 86 -16.38 8.31 11.45
CA CYS A 86 -17.64 8.15 10.74
C CYS A 86 -18.03 9.32 9.82
N GLY A 87 -17.46 10.50 10.03
CA GLY A 87 -17.75 11.71 9.27
C GLY A 87 -19.25 12.02 9.35
N SER A 88 -19.91 12.01 8.21
CA SER A 88 -21.37 12.22 8.17
C SER A 88 -22.22 10.95 8.38
N GLY A 89 -21.62 9.80 8.71
CA GLY A 89 -22.34 8.61 9.18
C GLY A 89 -22.68 7.55 8.13
N THR A 90 -21.98 7.51 6.99
CA THR A 90 -22.29 6.56 5.88
C THR A 90 -22.37 5.10 6.37
N THR A 91 -21.37 4.63 7.11
CA THR A 91 -21.29 3.26 7.65
C THR A 91 -22.46 2.95 8.57
N GLY A 92 -22.79 3.87 9.49
CA GLY A 92 -23.87 3.71 10.46
C GLY A 92 -25.25 3.71 9.81
N ASP A 93 -25.48 4.54 8.79
CA ASP A 93 -26.74 4.55 8.05
C ASP A 93 -26.97 3.24 7.29
N VAL A 94 -25.92 2.66 6.69
CA VAL A 94 -25.99 1.35 6.02
C VAL A 94 -26.20 0.24 7.04
N ALA A 95 -25.50 0.26 8.16
CA ALA A 95 -25.68 -0.71 9.24
C ALA A 95 -27.12 -0.72 9.76
N ARG A 96 -27.72 0.47 9.98
CA ARG A 96 -29.12 0.62 10.39
C ARG A 96 -30.09 -0.02 9.39
N GLN A 97 -29.88 0.21 8.09
CA GLN A 97 -30.71 -0.37 7.04
C GLN A 97 -30.61 -1.90 6.97
N MET A 98 -29.46 -2.46 7.33
CA MET A 98 -29.21 -3.90 7.35
C MET A 98 -29.54 -4.56 8.70
N GLY A 99 -30.02 -3.80 9.70
CA GLY A 99 -30.31 -4.32 11.03
C GLY A 99 -29.07 -4.74 11.84
N ILE A 100 -27.90 -4.15 11.54
CA ILE A 100 -26.62 -4.43 12.21
C ILE A 100 -26.39 -3.39 13.30
N ALA A 101 -25.98 -3.84 14.50
CA ALA A 101 -25.63 -2.93 15.59
C ALA A 101 -24.37 -2.11 15.20
N CYS A 102 -24.39 -0.82 15.47
CA CYS A 102 -23.30 0.07 15.11
C CYS A 102 -23.02 1.11 16.19
N TRP A 103 -21.76 1.22 16.58
CA TRP A 103 -21.23 2.38 17.26
C TRP A 103 -20.51 3.28 16.26
N SER A 104 -20.70 4.59 16.36
CA SER A 104 -20.02 5.57 15.52
C SER A 104 -19.56 6.74 16.37
N GLY A 105 -18.36 7.23 16.06
CA GLY A 105 -17.81 8.44 16.65
C GLY A 105 -16.67 8.95 15.78
N ASP A 106 -16.29 10.20 15.93
CA ASP A 106 -15.07 10.75 15.34
C ASP A 106 -14.68 12.05 16.03
N LEU A 107 -13.62 12.68 15.53
CA LEU A 107 -13.04 13.87 16.14
C LEU A 107 -14.00 15.06 16.12
N HIS A 108 -14.89 15.18 15.12
CA HIS A 108 -15.86 16.29 15.08
C HIS A 108 -17.03 16.07 16.02
N SER A 109 -17.35 14.80 16.34
CA SER A 109 -18.35 14.41 17.33
C SER A 109 -17.77 14.19 18.74
N GLY A 110 -16.49 14.50 18.97
CA GLY A 110 -15.84 14.45 20.28
C GLY A 110 -15.11 13.14 20.64
N PHE A 111 -15.00 12.18 19.73
CA PHE A 111 -14.22 10.96 19.91
C PHE A 111 -12.88 11.03 19.17
N ASN A 112 -11.77 10.98 19.90
CA ASN A 112 -10.44 11.03 19.32
C ASN A 112 -9.83 9.62 19.20
N LEU A 113 -9.74 9.06 17.99
CA LEU A 113 -9.16 7.71 17.82
C LEU A 113 -7.67 7.62 18.18
N LEU A 114 -6.92 8.74 18.25
CA LEU A 114 -5.51 8.70 18.69
C LEU A 114 -5.36 8.42 20.19
N THR A 115 -6.36 8.77 21.00
CA THR A 115 -6.26 8.71 22.47
C THR A 115 -7.42 7.96 23.14
N GLY A 116 -8.55 7.81 22.46
CA GLY A 116 -9.78 7.24 22.99
C GLY A 116 -9.88 5.74 22.77
N GLU A 117 -10.62 5.08 23.65
CA GLU A 117 -11.00 3.68 23.51
C GLU A 117 -12.39 3.56 22.89
N ILE A 118 -12.49 2.77 21.82
CA ILE A 118 -13.79 2.40 21.25
C ILE A 118 -14.55 1.59 22.31
N PRO A 119 -15.76 2.00 22.72
CA PRO A 119 -16.42 1.50 23.94
C PRO A 119 -17.08 0.13 23.76
N THR A 120 -16.76 -0.59 22.70
CA THR A 120 -17.44 -1.84 22.34
C THR A 120 -16.55 -2.74 21.47
N PRO A 121 -16.49 -4.05 21.77
CA PRO A 121 -15.92 -5.01 20.84
C PRO A 121 -16.77 -5.12 19.56
N ALA A 122 -16.14 -5.14 18.40
CA ALA A 122 -16.83 -5.20 17.10
C ALA A 122 -16.36 -6.37 16.25
N ASP A 123 -17.29 -6.96 15.46
CA ASP A 123 -16.97 -7.92 14.40
C ASP A 123 -16.25 -7.24 13.23
N LEU A 124 -16.54 -5.95 13.02
CA LEU A 124 -15.93 -5.11 12.01
C LEU A 124 -15.65 -3.73 12.59
N VAL A 125 -14.38 -3.31 12.60
CA VAL A 125 -13.99 -1.92 12.83
C VAL A 125 -13.70 -1.29 11.46
N TRP A 126 -14.45 -0.25 11.10
CA TRP A 126 -14.33 0.47 9.83
C TRP A 126 -13.58 1.78 10.04
N VAL A 127 -12.43 1.95 9.41
CA VAL A 127 -11.60 3.14 9.56
C VAL A 127 -11.47 3.82 8.20
N HIS A 128 -11.86 5.09 8.15
CA HIS A 128 -11.70 5.94 6.97
C HIS A 128 -11.00 7.25 7.35
N PRO A 129 -9.66 7.24 7.43
CA PRO A 129 -8.92 8.40 7.90
C PRO A 129 -8.87 9.49 6.82
N PRO A 130 -8.65 10.76 7.20
CA PRO A 130 -8.21 11.77 6.26
C PRO A 130 -6.92 11.34 5.54
N TYR A 131 -6.84 11.57 4.22
CA TYR A 131 -5.66 11.21 3.43
C TYR A 131 -4.64 12.34 3.47
N TRP A 132 -3.90 12.40 4.59
CA TRP A 132 -3.04 13.52 4.94
C TRP A 132 -3.76 14.84 4.67
N ASP A 133 -3.16 15.78 3.95
CA ASP A 133 -3.71 17.11 3.72
C ASP A 133 -4.40 17.30 2.35
N ILE A 134 -4.87 16.21 1.71
CA ILE A 134 -5.75 16.33 0.50
C ILE A 134 -7.01 17.13 0.84
N VAL A 135 -7.62 16.83 2.00
CA VAL A 135 -8.75 17.55 2.57
C VAL A 135 -8.38 17.88 4.01
N VAL A 136 -8.25 19.17 4.32
CA VAL A 136 -8.16 19.65 5.71
C VAL A 136 -9.56 19.69 6.31
N TYR A 137 -9.76 19.04 7.46
CA TYR A 137 -11.08 18.85 8.08
C TYR A 137 -11.37 19.83 9.22
N SER A 138 -10.68 19.75 10.36
CA SER A 138 -10.89 20.66 11.49
C SER A 138 -10.57 22.11 11.08
N GLY A 139 -11.41 23.06 11.47
CA GLY A 139 -11.28 24.48 11.11
C GLY A 139 -11.48 24.78 9.61
N GLN A 140 -11.98 23.84 8.81
CA GLN A 140 -12.26 24.01 7.37
C GLN A 140 -13.58 23.34 6.95
N VAL A 141 -13.73 22.03 7.21
CA VAL A 141 -14.97 21.26 6.98
C VAL A 141 -15.89 21.31 8.21
N TRP A 142 -15.32 21.28 9.41
CA TRP A 142 -16.06 21.37 10.68
C TRP A 142 -15.28 22.18 11.71
N GLY A 143 -15.98 22.76 12.69
CA GLY A 143 -15.38 23.64 13.69
C GLY A 143 -14.82 24.93 13.10
N LYS A 144 -14.41 25.86 13.98
CA LYS A 144 -13.73 27.11 13.57
C LYS A 144 -12.22 27.05 13.74
N GLU A 145 -11.74 26.16 14.59
CA GLU A 145 -10.33 26.06 14.98
C GLU A 145 -9.74 24.72 14.53
N ALA A 146 -8.43 24.71 14.32
CA ALA A 146 -7.67 23.50 14.04
C ALA A 146 -7.63 22.62 15.28
N HIS A 147 -7.93 21.33 15.13
CA HIS A 147 -7.75 20.36 16.20
C HIS A 147 -6.32 19.78 16.13
N PRO A 148 -5.55 19.74 17.24
CA PRO A 148 -4.15 19.29 17.22
C PRO A 148 -3.98 17.83 16.77
N ASP A 149 -5.00 17.01 17.00
CA ASP A 149 -5.01 15.58 16.66
C ASP A 149 -5.68 15.25 15.31
N ASP A 150 -6.04 16.26 14.52
CA ASP A 150 -6.56 16.03 13.18
C ASP A 150 -5.44 15.52 12.26
N LEU A 151 -5.58 14.29 11.77
CA LEU A 151 -4.64 13.66 10.84
C LEU A 151 -4.42 14.49 9.57
N SER A 152 -5.41 15.26 9.13
CA SER A 152 -5.29 16.14 7.96
C SER A 152 -4.46 17.40 8.17
N ARG A 153 -4.03 17.64 9.41
CA ARG A 153 -3.20 18.78 9.81
C ARG A 153 -1.78 18.38 10.20
N CYS A 154 -1.39 17.13 9.97
CA CYS A 154 -0.02 16.71 10.23
C CYS A 154 0.97 17.53 9.37
N PRO A 155 2.05 18.07 9.97
CA PRO A 155 2.97 18.99 9.30
C PRO A 155 3.73 18.34 8.14
N ASP A 156 3.94 17.04 8.22
CA ASP A 156 4.66 16.25 7.22
C ASP A 156 4.09 14.83 7.13
N TYR A 157 4.45 14.13 6.05
CA TYR A 157 3.95 12.80 5.76
C TYR A 157 4.43 11.73 6.76
N ALA A 158 5.65 11.86 7.31
CA ALA A 158 6.16 10.89 8.27
C ALA A 158 5.38 10.98 9.60
N THR A 159 5.12 12.20 10.08
CA THR A 159 4.24 12.46 11.23
C THR A 159 2.83 11.94 10.99
N PHE A 160 2.29 12.13 9.78
CA PHE A 160 0.99 11.57 9.39
C PHE A 160 0.97 10.04 9.49
N VAL A 161 1.94 9.33 8.90
CA VAL A 161 2.03 7.87 8.96
C VAL A 161 2.16 7.38 10.40
N GLN A 162 2.98 8.04 11.23
CA GLN A 162 3.11 7.68 12.64
C GLN A 162 1.79 7.79 13.42
N ARG A 163 1.03 8.87 13.20
CA ARG A 163 -0.28 9.04 13.85
C ARG A 163 -1.34 8.11 13.28
N LEU A 164 -1.31 7.86 11.97
CA LEU A 164 -2.19 6.89 11.32
C LEU A 164 -1.96 5.47 11.88
N ASP A 165 -0.70 5.07 12.08
CA ASP A 165 -0.34 3.80 12.70
C ASP A 165 -0.93 3.67 14.11
N GLN A 166 -0.86 4.75 14.91
CA GLN A 166 -1.45 4.78 16.25
C GLN A 166 -2.98 4.66 16.19
N ALA A 167 -3.63 5.41 15.30
CA ALA A 167 -5.08 5.34 15.09
C ALA A 167 -5.53 3.93 14.67
N HIS A 168 -4.80 3.29 13.75
CA HIS A 168 -5.04 1.92 13.32
C HIS A 168 -4.87 0.91 14.45
N TYR A 169 -3.83 1.08 15.28
CA TYR A 169 -3.64 0.20 16.43
C TYR A 169 -4.80 0.32 17.41
N ASN A 170 -5.22 1.55 17.74
CA ASN A 170 -6.35 1.80 18.63
C ASN A 170 -7.66 1.23 18.08
N ALA A 171 -7.88 1.32 16.77
CA ALA A 171 -9.00 0.67 16.10
C ALA A 171 -8.93 -0.87 16.20
N TYR A 172 -7.74 -1.44 15.98
CA TYR A 172 -7.51 -2.89 16.06
C TYR A 172 -7.79 -3.48 17.45
N GLN A 173 -7.59 -2.70 18.52
CA GLN A 173 -7.87 -3.14 19.89
C GLN A 173 -9.34 -3.54 20.08
N ALA A 174 -10.27 -2.82 19.44
CA ALA A 174 -11.71 -3.06 19.52
C ALA A 174 -12.20 -4.21 18.63
N VAL A 175 -11.37 -4.71 17.71
CA VAL A 175 -11.71 -5.87 16.90
C VAL A 175 -11.77 -7.10 17.81
N GLN A 176 -12.87 -7.86 17.77
CA GLN A 176 -12.97 -9.10 18.52
C GLN A 176 -12.19 -10.24 17.85
N ALA A 177 -11.94 -11.34 18.55
CA ALA A 177 -11.27 -12.51 17.97
C ALA A 177 -12.05 -13.01 16.74
N GLY A 178 -11.35 -13.18 15.61
CA GLY A 178 -11.98 -13.53 14.33
C GLY A 178 -12.68 -12.38 13.60
N GLY A 179 -12.82 -11.21 14.22
CA GLY A 179 -13.34 -9.99 13.60
C GLY A 179 -12.32 -9.33 12.68
N HIS A 180 -12.75 -8.28 11.99
CA HIS A 180 -12.01 -7.62 10.93
C HIS A 180 -11.77 -6.14 11.22
N LEU A 181 -10.62 -5.64 10.77
CA LEU A 181 -10.34 -4.22 10.62
C LEU A 181 -10.36 -3.92 9.12
N ALA A 182 -11.24 -3.01 8.69
CA ALA A 182 -11.32 -2.55 7.31
C ALA A 182 -10.88 -1.09 7.25
N VAL A 183 -9.81 -0.82 6.51
CA VAL A 183 -9.26 0.54 6.35
C VAL A 183 -9.39 0.97 4.90
N LEU A 184 -10.14 2.05 4.66
CA LEU A 184 -10.23 2.68 3.34
C LEU A 184 -9.24 3.83 3.23
N VAL A 185 -8.26 3.72 2.33
CA VAL A 185 -7.21 4.74 2.11
C VAL A 185 -6.93 4.97 0.63
N GLY A 186 -6.60 6.21 0.28
CA GLY A 186 -6.12 6.60 -1.05
C GLY A 186 -4.72 7.18 -0.98
N ASP A 187 -3.94 7.04 -2.05
CA ASP A 187 -2.59 7.58 -2.12
C ASP A 187 -2.61 9.11 -2.38
N VAL A 188 -1.52 9.79 -2.04
CA VAL A 188 -1.36 11.23 -2.27
C VAL A 188 -0.30 11.48 -3.34
N LYS A 189 -0.58 12.37 -4.29
CA LYS A 189 0.46 12.93 -5.19
C LYS A 189 0.70 14.38 -4.88
N ARG A 190 1.96 14.75 -4.62
CA ARG A 190 2.34 16.12 -4.30
C ARG A 190 3.73 16.46 -4.84
N LYS A 191 3.83 17.60 -5.53
CA LYS A 191 5.08 18.10 -6.13
C LYS A 191 5.83 17.03 -6.97
N GLY A 192 5.09 16.22 -7.73
CA GLY A 192 5.64 15.16 -8.57
C GLY A 192 5.98 13.85 -7.83
N LEU A 193 5.86 13.80 -6.51
CA LEU A 193 6.09 12.61 -5.70
C LEU A 193 4.79 11.88 -5.38
N LEU A 194 4.85 10.55 -5.37
CA LEU A 194 3.80 9.67 -4.86
C LEU A 194 4.09 9.35 -3.40
N TYR A 195 3.06 9.48 -2.57
CA TYR A 195 3.04 9.09 -1.17
C TYR A 195 2.03 7.94 -1.02
N PRO A 196 2.52 6.69 -1.07
CA PRO A 196 1.66 5.50 -1.12
C PRO A 196 1.19 5.10 0.29
N ILE A 197 0.11 5.74 0.78
CA ILE A 197 -0.39 5.55 2.15
C ILE A 197 -0.61 4.08 2.47
N MET A 198 -1.23 3.32 1.55
CA MET A 198 -1.50 1.89 1.76
C MET A 198 -0.22 1.07 2.01
N ARG A 199 0.88 1.42 1.33
CA ARG A 199 2.19 0.77 1.50
C ARG A 199 2.88 1.20 2.79
N ASP A 200 2.77 2.48 3.15
CA ASP A 200 3.55 3.06 4.25
C ASP A 200 2.92 2.84 5.62
N MET A 201 1.59 2.74 5.69
CA MET A 201 0.86 2.47 6.94
C MET A 201 1.09 1.04 7.45
N ARG A 202 1.09 0.87 8.76
CA ARG A 202 1.09 -0.45 9.40
C ARG A 202 -0.23 -1.15 9.21
N TRP A 203 -0.15 -2.46 8.99
CA TRP A 203 -1.30 -3.35 9.04
C TRP A 203 -1.23 -4.16 10.33
N TYR A 204 -2.35 -4.17 11.04
CA TYR A 204 -2.53 -4.95 12.26
C TYR A 204 -3.48 -6.11 11.97
N GLY A 205 -3.10 -7.31 12.40
CA GLY A 205 -3.84 -8.55 12.09
C GLY A 205 -3.37 -9.25 10.83
N GLU A 206 -4.01 -10.38 10.52
CA GLU A 206 -3.75 -11.19 9.33
C GLU A 206 -4.39 -10.52 8.10
N PRO A 207 -3.65 -10.23 7.02
CA PRO A 207 -4.26 -9.72 5.79
C PRO A 207 -5.26 -10.73 5.23
N VAL A 208 -6.48 -10.27 4.96
CA VAL A 208 -7.54 -11.09 4.35
C VAL A 208 -7.71 -10.73 2.88
N GLN A 209 -7.84 -9.43 2.58
CA GLN A 209 -8.08 -8.96 1.22
C GLN A 209 -7.67 -7.50 1.07
N VAL A 210 -7.29 -7.13 -0.16
CA VAL A 210 -7.27 -5.73 -0.60
C VAL A 210 -8.29 -5.59 -1.72
N VAL A 211 -9.22 -4.64 -1.58
CA VAL A 211 -10.19 -4.28 -2.61
C VAL A 211 -9.79 -2.93 -3.20
N ILE A 212 -9.69 -2.87 -4.53
CA ILE A 212 -9.46 -1.65 -5.29
C ILE A 212 -10.81 -1.00 -5.55
N LYS A 213 -11.09 0.13 -4.89
CA LYS A 213 -12.29 0.94 -5.15
C LYS A 213 -11.98 1.95 -6.25
N LEU A 214 -12.65 1.84 -7.38
CA LEU A 214 -12.57 2.86 -8.42
C LEU A 214 -13.22 4.16 -7.93
N GLN A 215 -12.54 5.28 -8.15
CA GLN A 215 -13.06 6.60 -7.85
C GLN A 215 -13.94 7.10 -9.00
N HIS A 216 -15.12 7.60 -8.65
CA HIS A 216 -16.08 8.23 -9.57
C HIS A 216 -16.44 9.61 -9.04
N ASN A 217 -16.73 10.56 -9.93
CA ASN A 217 -17.23 11.90 -9.56
C ASN A 217 -16.35 12.69 -8.57
N VAL A 218 -15.02 12.60 -8.73
CA VAL A 218 -14.06 13.27 -7.84
C VAL A 218 -13.85 14.74 -8.20
N GLN A 219 -13.68 15.60 -7.20
CA GLN A 219 -13.47 17.04 -7.42
C GLN A 219 -12.19 17.35 -8.21
N SER A 220 -11.18 16.48 -8.11
CA SER A 220 -9.93 16.58 -8.86
C SER A 220 -10.09 16.37 -10.37
N ALA A 221 -11.20 15.77 -10.83
CA ALA A 221 -11.48 15.57 -12.26
C ALA A 221 -11.55 16.90 -13.05
N ASN A 222 -11.85 18.01 -12.37
CA ASN A 222 -11.92 19.34 -13.00
C ASN A 222 -10.57 20.04 -13.13
N LYS A 223 -9.46 19.40 -12.72
CA LYS A 223 -8.11 19.99 -12.79
C LYS A 223 -7.37 19.51 -14.03
N ALA A 224 -6.87 20.46 -14.82
CA ALA A 224 -5.92 20.16 -15.89
C ALA A 224 -4.53 19.93 -15.28
N TYR A 225 -4.00 18.73 -15.46
CA TYR A 225 -2.63 18.40 -15.10
C TYR A 225 -1.76 18.40 -16.36
N ASN A 226 -0.44 18.63 -16.21
CA ASN A 226 0.50 18.55 -17.32
C ASN A 226 0.48 17.15 -17.96
N SER A 227 0.81 17.03 -19.26
CA SER A 227 0.61 15.81 -20.05
C SER A 227 1.34 14.56 -19.53
N ASN A 228 2.36 14.72 -18.70
CA ASN A 228 3.13 13.62 -18.10
C ASN A 228 2.59 13.19 -16.72
N PHE A 229 1.48 13.76 -16.25
CA PHE A 229 0.88 13.41 -14.96
C PHE A 229 -0.13 12.27 -15.11
N VAL A 230 0.16 11.15 -14.45
CA VAL A 230 -0.80 10.04 -14.32
C VAL A 230 -1.67 10.28 -13.09
N SER A 231 -2.98 10.44 -13.24
CA SER A 231 -3.90 10.63 -12.11
C SER A 231 -4.09 9.35 -11.28
N ILE A 232 -4.34 9.50 -9.97
CA ILE A 232 -4.83 8.40 -9.13
C ILE A 232 -6.34 8.30 -9.35
N ALA A 233 -6.82 7.10 -9.64
CA ALA A 233 -8.23 6.84 -9.97
C ALA A 233 -8.86 5.78 -9.05
N HIS A 234 -8.19 5.43 -7.95
CA HIS A 234 -8.63 4.39 -7.04
C HIS A 234 -8.20 4.64 -5.59
N GLU A 235 -8.90 3.96 -4.69
CA GLU A 235 -8.58 3.79 -3.27
C GLU A 235 -8.42 2.30 -2.97
N TYR A 236 -7.82 1.99 -1.83
CA TYR A 236 -7.66 0.64 -1.31
C TYR A 236 -8.53 0.48 -0.07
N LEU A 237 -9.38 -0.54 -0.05
CA LEU A 237 -9.94 -1.08 1.19
C LEU A 237 -9.07 -2.27 1.61
N VAL A 238 -8.24 -2.05 2.64
CA VAL A 238 -7.41 -3.11 3.24
C VAL A 238 -8.21 -3.76 4.35
N VAL A 239 -8.44 -5.07 4.24
CA VAL A 239 -9.16 -5.86 5.24
C VAL A 239 -8.18 -6.81 5.91
N THR A 240 -8.02 -6.66 7.22
CA THR A 240 -7.26 -7.59 8.07
C THR A 240 -8.18 -8.25 9.08
N ARG A 241 -7.73 -9.37 9.66
CA ARG A 241 -8.47 -10.15 10.64
C ARG A 241 -7.67 -10.35 11.90
N LYS A 242 -8.32 -10.19 13.05
CA LYS A 242 -7.76 -10.57 14.35
C LYS A 242 -7.82 -12.10 14.48
N PRO A 243 -6.72 -12.78 14.88
CA PRO A 243 -6.70 -14.24 14.97
C PRO A 243 -7.88 -14.81 15.75
N LYS A 244 -8.44 -15.93 15.27
CA LYS A 244 -9.55 -16.64 15.92
C LYS A 244 -9.13 -17.41 17.18
N GLN A 245 -7.86 -17.81 17.24
CA GLN A 245 -7.35 -18.70 18.27
C GLN A 245 -6.78 -17.90 19.44
N PHE A 246 -7.25 -18.22 20.64
CA PHE A 246 -6.86 -17.57 21.91
C PHE A 246 -5.44 -17.91 22.39
N ALA A 247 -4.75 -18.85 21.73
CA ALA A 247 -3.50 -19.42 22.21
C ALA A 247 -2.46 -18.35 22.57
N ASN A 248 -2.53 -17.15 21.97
CA ASN A 248 -1.88 -15.96 22.52
C ASN A 248 -2.71 -14.68 22.27
N ALA A 249 -3.73 -14.41 23.09
CA ALA A 249 -4.56 -13.19 23.02
C ALA A 249 -3.76 -11.85 23.08
N TRP A 250 -2.50 -11.91 23.51
CA TRP A 250 -1.58 -10.77 23.61
C TRP A 250 -0.70 -10.55 22.36
N LEU A 251 -0.76 -11.45 21.37
CA LEU A 251 0.02 -11.29 20.14
C LEU A 251 -0.75 -10.50 19.09
N VAL A 252 -0.02 -9.61 18.42
CA VAL A 252 -0.51 -8.84 17.28
C VAL A 252 0.41 -9.08 16.09
N SER A 253 -0.14 -9.60 14.99
CA SER A 253 0.57 -9.61 13.72
C SER A 253 0.68 -8.19 13.19
N VAL A 254 1.91 -7.73 12.96
CA VAL A 254 2.18 -6.40 12.40
C VAL A 254 2.91 -6.55 11.08
N ARG A 255 2.45 -5.86 10.03
CA ARG A 255 3.19 -5.63 8.79
C ARG A 255 3.54 -4.15 8.74
N LEU A 256 4.80 -3.85 8.46
CA LEU A 256 5.31 -2.49 8.49
C LEU A 256 6.26 -2.26 7.32
N ALA A 257 6.20 -1.07 6.75
CA ALA A 257 7.19 -0.58 5.81
C ALA A 257 8.29 0.18 6.56
N GLN A 258 9.53 0.01 6.11
CA GLN A 258 10.66 0.81 6.56
C GLN A 258 11.36 1.42 5.36
N THR A 259 11.69 2.70 5.47
CA THR A 259 12.59 3.39 4.55
C THR A 259 13.97 3.42 5.18
N ARG A 260 14.99 2.99 4.44
CA ARG A 260 16.38 3.03 4.85
C ARG A 260 17.21 3.56 3.69
N GLU A 261 18.08 4.52 3.98
CA GLU A 261 19.13 4.91 3.04
C GLU A 261 20.28 3.92 3.19
N LEU A 262 20.60 3.23 2.10
CA LEU A 262 21.67 2.24 2.07
C LEU A 262 22.74 2.72 1.10
N ASP A 263 23.99 2.69 1.55
CA ASP A 263 25.13 2.83 0.66
C ASP A 263 25.31 1.53 -0.13
N GLN A 264 25.05 1.58 -1.44
CA GLN A 264 25.13 0.41 -2.31
C GLN A 264 26.54 -0.21 -2.33
N ARG A 265 27.58 0.56 -1.98
CA ARG A 265 28.94 0.03 -1.84
C ARG A 265 29.05 -1.05 -0.77
N GLY A 266 28.14 -1.09 0.21
CA GLY A 266 28.06 -2.15 1.21
C GLY A 266 27.38 -3.43 0.74
N LEU A 267 26.79 -3.46 -0.46
CA LEU A 267 25.94 -4.57 -0.92
C LEU A 267 26.73 -5.52 -1.84
N GLU A 268 27.02 -6.72 -1.36
CA GLU A 268 27.77 -7.72 -2.14
C GLU A 268 27.06 -8.18 -3.43
N GLN A 269 25.73 -8.05 -3.47
CA GLN A 269 24.91 -8.54 -4.59
C GLN A 269 24.94 -7.63 -5.83
N GLN A 270 25.47 -6.41 -5.74
CA GLN A 270 25.51 -5.49 -6.89
C GLN A 270 26.33 -6.10 -8.05
N GLY A 271 25.77 -6.10 -9.26
CA GLY A 271 26.41 -6.63 -10.46
C GLY A 271 27.65 -5.84 -10.90
N TRP A 272 28.66 -6.48 -11.49
CA TRP A 272 29.87 -5.80 -11.98
C TRP A 272 29.59 -4.66 -12.98
N ARG A 273 28.64 -4.85 -13.90
CA ARG A 273 28.16 -3.77 -14.80
C ARG A 273 27.62 -2.58 -14.02
N SER A 274 26.77 -2.83 -13.03
CA SER A 274 26.22 -1.78 -12.18
C SER A 274 27.29 -1.07 -11.35
N ILE A 275 28.29 -1.79 -10.81
CA ILE A 275 29.42 -1.16 -10.10
C ILE A 275 30.16 -0.18 -11.03
N VAL A 276 30.46 -0.59 -12.28
CA VAL A 276 31.15 0.26 -13.25
C VAL A 276 30.30 1.45 -13.66
N TRP A 277 29.01 1.24 -13.97
CA TRP A 277 28.11 2.33 -14.35
C TRP A 277 27.91 3.32 -13.19
N THR A 278 27.72 2.84 -11.97
CA THR A 278 27.61 3.70 -10.78
C THR A 278 28.91 4.47 -10.53
N ALA A 279 30.08 3.85 -10.71
CA ALA A 279 31.37 4.52 -10.60
C ALA A 279 31.51 5.63 -11.65
N LEU A 280 31.15 5.39 -12.91
CA LEU A 280 31.16 6.40 -13.97
C LEU A 280 30.14 7.51 -13.70
N SER A 281 28.92 7.18 -13.28
CA SER A 281 27.90 8.18 -12.89
C SER A 281 28.40 9.08 -11.76
N ALA A 282 29.07 8.51 -10.74
CA ALA A 282 29.67 9.28 -9.65
C ALA A 282 30.82 10.20 -10.12
N LEU A 283 31.43 9.91 -11.27
CA LEU A 283 32.46 10.73 -11.91
C LEU A 283 31.87 11.73 -12.94
N GLY A 284 30.55 11.86 -13.02
CA GLY A 284 29.89 12.77 -13.96
C GLY A 284 29.61 12.16 -15.34
N GLY A 285 29.58 10.83 -15.44
CA GLY A 285 29.27 10.07 -16.67
C GLY A 285 30.50 9.69 -17.51
N GLN A 286 31.67 10.23 -17.19
CA GLN A 286 32.95 9.93 -17.83
C GLN A 286 34.07 9.90 -16.79
N GLY A 287 35.05 9.00 -16.94
CA GLY A 287 36.16 8.90 -16.01
C GLY A 287 37.34 8.10 -16.51
N GLU A 288 38.53 8.43 -16.00
CA GLU A 288 39.74 7.65 -16.24
C GLU A 288 39.66 6.29 -15.54
N LEU A 289 40.28 5.26 -16.14
CA LEU A 289 40.31 3.90 -15.62
C LEU A 289 40.76 3.83 -14.15
N GLN A 290 41.77 4.62 -13.77
CA GLN A 290 42.25 4.68 -12.39
C GLN A 290 41.24 5.31 -11.44
N ALA A 291 40.49 6.32 -11.89
CA ALA A 291 39.42 6.92 -11.10
C ALA A 291 38.26 5.92 -10.89
N ILE A 292 37.91 5.15 -11.94
CA ILE A 292 36.90 4.09 -11.87
C ILE A 292 37.32 3.01 -10.86
N TYR A 293 38.59 2.59 -10.88
CA TYR A 293 39.12 1.67 -9.87
C TYR A 293 39.03 2.22 -8.47
N ARG A 294 39.40 3.49 -8.23
CA ARG A 294 39.30 4.11 -6.90
C ARG A 294 37.85 4.11 -6.38
N GLN A 295 36.88 4.43 -7.24
CA GLN A 295 35.46 4.39 -6.87
C GLN A 295 35.02 2.95 -6.52
N ALA A 296 35.35 1.99 -7.39
CA ALA A 296 34.96 0.59 -7.23
C ALA A 296 35.65 -0.12 -6.05
N ASN A 297 36.89 0.26 -5.70
CA ASN A 297 37.69 -0.42 -4.66
C ASN A 297 37.02 -0.42 -3.28
N SER A 298 36.21 0.60 -2.99
CA SER A 298 35.47 0.69 -1.73
C SER A 298 34.29 -0.29 -1.63
N HIS A 299 33.88 -0.90 -2.75
CA HIS A 299 32.70 -1.75 -2.87
C HIS A 299 32.90 -3.15 -2.27
N ALA A 300 31.92 -3.67 -1.52
CA ALA A 300 31.97 -4.95 -0.82
C ALA A 300 32.28 -6.13 -1.75
N ARG A 301 31.60 -6.21 -2.90
CA ARG A 301 31.90 -7.22 -3.94
C ARG A 301 33.34 -7.16 -4.47
N VAL A 302 33.93 -5.97 -4.59
CA VAL A 302 35.31 -5.79 -5.06
C VAL A 302 36.28 -6.30 -4.01
N LYS A 303 36.08 -5.90 -2.75
CA LYS A 303 36.85 -6.42 -1.62
C LYS A 303 36.75 -7.94 -1.49
N LEU A 304 35.56 -8.51 -1.68
CA LEU A 304 35.36 -9.97 -1.66
C LEU A 304 36.06 -10.69 -2.83
N ALA A 305 36.08 -10.08 -4.01
CA ALA A 305 36.81 -10.63 -5.16
C ALA A 305 38.33 -10.62 -4.88
N GLU A 306 38.84 -9.52 -4.32
CA GLU A 306 40.23 -9.38 -3.93
C GLU A 306 40.65 -10.42 -2.88
N THR A 307 39.85 -10.63 -1.82
CA THR A 307 40.15 -11.66 -0.80
C THR A 307 40.12 -13.08 -1.35
N LYS A 308 39.38 -13.32 -2.44
CA LYS A 308 39.35 -14.60 -3.17
C LYS A 308 40.45 -14.73 -4.23
N GLY A 309 41.36 -13.76 -4.34
CA GLY A 309 42.42 -13.76 -5.35
C GLY A 309 41.91 -13.54 -6.79
N THR A 310 40.72 -12.99 -6.96
CA THR A 310 40.15 -12.68 -8.28
C THR A 310 40.66 -11.30 -8.75
N ASP A 311 41.18 -11.21 -9.98
CA ASP A 311 41.54 -9.94 -10.60
C ASP A 311 40.29 -9.12 -10.97
N TRP A 312 39.79 -8.38 -9.99
CA TRP A 312 38.64 -7.51 -10.15
C TRP A 312 38.88 -6.36 -11.14
N GLN A 313 40.13 -5.93 -11.32
CA GLN A 313 40.47 -4.87 -12.27
C GLN A 313 40.33 -5.37 -13.71
N ALA A 314 40.67 -6.64 -13.98
CA ALA A 314 40.39 -7.29 -15.27
C ALA A 314 38.89 -7.39 -15.53
N ILE A 315 38.11 -7.73 -14.51
CA ILE A 315 36.64 -7.77 -14.63
C ILE A 315 36.09 -6.38 -14.97
N ILE A 316 36.57 -5.32 -14.30
CA ILE A 316 36.16 -3.95 -14.62
C ILE A 316 36.56 -3.57 -16.05
N ARG A 317 37.79 -3.87 -16.50
CA ARG A 317 38.21 -3.60 -17.89
C ARG A 317 37.32 -4.30 -18.91
N ARG A 318 37.00 -5.58 -18.66
CA ARG A 318 36.10 -6.36 -19.49
C ARG A 318 34.71 -5.71 -19.56
N VAL A 319 34.15 -5.32 -18.41
CA VAL A 319 32.85 -4.65 -18.34
C VAL A 319 32.85 -3.32 -19.11
N LEU A 320 33.92 -2.53 -18.97
CA LEU A 320 34.07 -1.27 -19.71
C LEU A 320 34.08 -1.52 -21.22
N GLN A 321 34.84 -2.52 -21.70
CA GLN A 321 34.87 -2.91 -23.11
C GLN A 321 33.52 -3.42 -23.63
N GLU A 322 32.77 -4.17 -22.81
CA GLU A 322 31.49 -4.76 -23.22
C GLU A 322 30.30 -3.81 -23.16
N SER A 323 30.37 -2.71 -22.39
CA SER A 323 29.16 -1.94 -22.03
C SER A 323 29.34 -0.42 -21.94
N CYS A 324 30.54 0.10 -22.16
CA CYS A 324 30.86 1.53 -22.07
C CYS A 324 31.54 2.02 -23.36
N THR A 325 31.56 3.33 -23.56
CA THR A 325 32.19 3.94 -24.73
C THR A 325 33.64 4.32 -24.40
N PRO A 326 34.65 3.82 -25.14
CA PRO A 326 36.02 4.30 -25.02
C PRO A 326 36.12 5.69 -25.67
N VAL A 327 36.48 6.72 -24.89
CA VAL A 327 36.64 8.09 -25.39
C VAL A 327 38.04 8.28 -25.95
N GLU A 328 39.05 7.93 -25.15
CA GLU A 328 40.44 7.86 -25.53
C GLU A 328 41.17 6.82 -24.66
N ARG A 329 42.48 6.66 -24.84
CA ARG A 329 43.23 5.64 -24.11
C ARG A 329 43.12 5.85 -22.60
N GLY A 330 42.42 4.94 -21.94
CA GLY A 330 42.23 4.97 -20.49
C GLY A 330 41.07 5.84 -20.00
N LEU A 331 40.33 6.50 -20.90
CA LEU A 331 39.18 7.33 -20.59
C LEU A 331 37.89 6.67 -21.12
N TRP A 332 36.91 6.50 -20.24
CA TRP A 332 35.67 5.79 -20.54
C TRP A 332 34.45 6.63 -20.18
N ALA A 333 33.38 6.49 -20.97
CA ALA A 333 32.10 7.13 -20.73
C ALA A 333 30.96 6.10 -20.70
N LEU A 334 29.85 6.44 -20.02
CA LEU A 334 28.61 5.70 -20.15
C LEU A 334 28.17 5.68 -21.62
N SER A 335 27.64 4.55 -22.07
CA SER A 335 27.03 4.45 -23.39
C SER A 335 25.73 5.26 -23.40
N ASN A 336 25.53 6.10 -24.41
CA ASN A 336 24.29 6.86 -24.61
C ASN A 336 23.09 5.98 -24.97
#